data_AF-A0A969MMB1-F1
#
_entry.id   AF-A0A969MMB1-F1
#
_cell.length_a   1.000
_cell.length_b   1.000
_cell.length_c   1.000
_cell.angle_alpha   90.00
_cell.angle_beta   90.00
_cell.angle_gamma   90.00
#
_symmetry.space_group_name_H-M   'P 1'
#
loop_
_entity.id
_entity.type
_entity.pdbx_description
1 polymer ?
#
loop_
_entity_poly.entity_id
_entity_poly.type
_entity_poly.pdbx_seq_one_letter_code
_entity_poly.pdbx_strand_id
1 'polypeptide(L)'
;MDFSLHTEDPVLLWNQATLEAISNTNMGPTPTSRALGLVNTSMYDAWAAYDSVAIGTQLGNLQVDSEEITPENKSTAINYAAYTTLLDLFPTQEPAFTQILQQLGIDSTISSTNIAAGIGNLAAKTLLNNKYTDGSNQLNNYTDTTNYQPVNTWDKITDPNRWQPISIDNGNNIQKFLTPQWGDVTP
;
A
#
# COMPACT_ATOMS: atom_id res chain seq x y z
N MET A 1 0.84 9.95 -17.67
CA MET A 1 2.17 9.29 -17.63
C MET A 1 2.24 8.31 -18.79
N ASP A 2 3.45 7.95 -19.21
CA ASP A 2 3.66 6.91 -20.22
C ASP A 2 4.00 5.57 -19.52
N PHE A 3 3.00 4.70 -19.39
CA PHE A 3 3.14 3.36 -18.82
C PHE A 3 3.41 2.29 -19.88
N SER A 4 3.63 2.68 -21.14
CA SER A 4 3.72 1.77 -22.29
C SER A 4 4.86 0.75 -22.20
N LEU A 5 5.90 1.01 -21.39
CA LEU A 5 7.06 0.13 -21.23
C LEU A 5 6.81 -1.10 -20.35
N HIS A 6 5.68 -1.15 -19.62
CA HIS A 6 5.38 -2.23 -18.66
C HIS A 6 4.00 -2.84 -18.83
N THR A 7 3.27 -2.56 -19.91
CA THR A 7 1.89 -3.05 -20.10
C THR A 7 1.76 -4.57 -20.15
N GLU A 8 2.86 -5.29 -20.38
CA GLU A 8 2.88 -6.77 -20.40
C GLU A 8 3.08 -7.39 -19.01
N ASP A 9 3.64 -6.66 -18.03
CA ASP A 9 3.86 -7.17 -16.66
C ASP A 9 3.10 -6.30 -15.64
N PRO A 10 1.96 -6.78 -15.12
CA PRO A 10 1.16 -6.01 -14.17
C PRO A 10 1.93 -5.70 -12.89
N VAL A 11 2.88 -6.53 -12.46
CA VAL A 11 3.65 -6.29 -11.23
C VAL A 11 4.58 -5.10 -11.39
N LEU A 12 5.34 -5.03 -12.49
CA LEU A 12 6.23 -3.90 -12.75
C LEU A 12 5.45 -2.60 -12.95
N LEU A 13 4.33 -2.68 -13.67
CA LEU A 13 3.43 -1.55 -13.90
C LEU A 13 2.91 -0.95 -12.59
N TRP A 14 2.36 -1.77 -11.71
CA TRP A 14 1.79 -1.29 -10.44
C TRP A 14 2.86 -0.91 -9.42
N ASN A 15 4.04 -1.51 -9.46
CA ASN A 15 5.18 -1.04 -8.67
C ASN A 15 5.60 0.38 -9.09
N GLN A 16 5.68 0.66 -10.39
CA GLN A 16 5.97 2.01 -10.88
C GLN A 16 4.88 3.01 -10.48
N ALA A 17 3.60 2.64 -10.63
CA ALA A 17 2.47 3.48 -10.20
C ALA A 17 2.49 3.76 -8.69
N THR A 18 2.88 2.77 -7.87
CA THR A 18 3.02 2.92 -6.42
C THR A 18 4.14 3.92 -6.07
N LEU A 19 5.31 3.78 -6.70
CA LEU A 19 6.44 4.71 -6.49
C LEU A 19 6.09 6.14 -6.87
N GLU A 20 5.36 6.31 -7.97
CA GLU A 20 4.89 7.62 -8.40
C GLU A 20 3.85 8.22 -7.44
N ALA A 21 2.89 7.43 -6.96
CA ALA A 21 1.94 7.86 -5.94
C ALA A 21 2.62 8.28 -4.63
N ILE A 22 3.65 7.54 -4.20
CA ILE A 22 4.49 7.89 -3.04
C ILE A 22 5.19 9.23 -3.28
N SER A 23 5.80 9.42 -4.46
CA SER A 23 6.46 10.67 -4.83
C SER A 23 5.49 11.86 -4.82
N ASN A 24 4.29 11.67 -5.38
CA ASN A 24 3.28 12.72 -5.47
C ASN A 24 2.67 13.11 -4.11
N THR A 25 2.65 12.18 -3.15
CA THR A 25 2.04 12.39 -1.83
C THR A 25 3.04 12.71 -0.72
N ASN A 26 4.35 12.71 -1.00
CA ASN A 26 5.42 13.04 -0.05
C ASN A 26 5.33 12.25 1.27
N MET A 27 5.01 10.97 1.15
CA MET A 27 4.82 10.08 2.29
C MET A 27 6.14 9.86 3.06
N GLY A 28 6.07 9.80 4.39
CA GLY A 28 7.22 9.52 5.25
C GLY A 28 7.74 8.08 5.10
N PRO A 29 9.02 7.79 5.41
CA PRO A 29 9.65 6.49 5.14
C PRO A 29 8.90 5.28 5.68
N THR A 30 8.32 5.38 6.88
CA THR A 30 7.56 4.31 7.53
C THR A 30 6.27 3.97 6.74
N PRO A 31 5.31 4.89 6.56
CA PRO A 31 4.18 4.70 5.65
C PRO A 31 4.56 4.29 4.22
N THR A 32 5.65 4.82 3.66
CA THR A 32 6.14 4.47 2.31
C THR A 32 6.50 3.00 2.20
N SER A 33 7.31 2.49 3.14
CA SER A 33 7.71 1.07 3.14
C SER A 33 6.50 0.15 3.30
N ARG A 34 5.54 0.55 4.13
CA ARG A 34 4.27 -0.15 4.31
C ARG A 34 3.45 -0.19 3.03
N ALA A 35 3.27 0.94 2.34
CA ALA A 35 2.49 1.00 1.12
C ALA A 35 3.02 0.03 0.05
N LEU A 36 4.34 0.00 -0.15
CA LEU A 36 5.00 -0.95 -1.05
C LEU A 36 4.74 -2.41 -0.63
N GLY A 37 4.86 -2.70 0.67
CA GLY A 37 4.58 -4.03 1.21
C GLY A 37 3.13 -4.46 1.00
N LEU A 38 2.16 -3.58 1.25
CA LEU A 38 0.74 -3.88 1.10
C LEU A 38 0.37 -4.15 -0.36
N VAL A 39 0.82 -3.31 -1.29
CA VAL A 39 0.52 -3.47 -2.72
C VAL A 39 1.13 -4.76 -3.27
N ASN A 40 2.38 -5.07 -2.93
CA ASN A 40 3.00 -6.31 -3.39
C ASN A 40 2.38 -7.55 -2.74
N THR A 41 1.97 -7.47 -1.47
CA THR A 41 1.28 -8.57 -0.79
C THR A 41 -0.09 -8.85 -1.41
N SER A 42 -0.87 -7.82 -1.71
CA SER A 42 -2.19 -8.02 -2.34
C SER A 42 -2.08 -8.57 -3.77
N MET A 43 -1.10 -8.10 -4.55
CA MET A 43 -0.80 -8.67 -5.87
C MET A 43 -0.39 -10.14 -5.77
N TYR A 44 0.49 -10.49 -4.82
CA TYR A 44 0.91 -11.88 -4.59
C TYR A 44 -0.28 -12.76 -4.18
N ASP A 45 -1.11 -12.32 -3.24
CA ASP A 45 -2.27 -13.09 -2.77
C ASP A 45 -3.30 -13.32 -3.88
N ALA A 46 -3.49 -12.34 -4.77
CA ALA A 46 -4.35 -12.48 -5.94
C ALA A 46 -3.76 -13.48 -6.95
N TRP A 47 -2.45 -13.41 -7.21
CA TRP A 47 -1.75 -14.34 -8.10
C TRP A 47 -1.74 -15.78 -7.54
N ALA A 48 -1.59 -15.95 -6.23
CA ALA A 48 -1.48 -17.25 -5.57
C ALA A 48 -2.72 -18.13 -5.79
N ALA A 49 -3.90 -17.53 -5.94
CA ALA A 49 -5.13 -18.26 -6.25
C ALA A 49 -5.11 -18.96 -7.63
N TYR A 50 -4.18 -18.59 -8.50
CA TYR A 50 -3.98 -19.13 -9.86
C TYR A 50 -2.71 -19.98 -9.98
N ASP A 51 -2.05 -20.30 -8.88
CA ASP A 51 -0.84 -21.13 -8.86
C ASP A 51 -1.05 -22.36 -7.98
N SER A 52 -0.75 -23.54 -8.55
CA SER A 52 -1.07 -24.84 -7.95
C SER A 52 -0.37 -25.17 -6.63
N VAL A 53 0.69 -24.42 -6.27
CA VAL A 53 1.47 -24.67 -5.05
C VAL A 53 1.60 -23.45 -4.15
N ALA A 54 1.26 -22.27 -4.64
CA ALA A 54 1.31 -21.04 -3.86
C ALA A 54 0.28 -21.05 -2.72
N ILE A 55 0.67 -20.43 -1.61
CA ILE A 55 -0.21 -20.17 -0.47
C ILE A 55 -0.27 -18.65 -0.28
N GLY A 56 -1.47 -18.09 -0.33
CA GLY A 56 -1.72 -16.68 -0.05
C GLY A 56 -1.48 -16.36 1.42
N THR A 57 -0.98 -15.15 1.68
CA THR A 57 -0.66 -14.69 3.04
C THR A 57 -1.92 -14.39 3.86
N GLN A 58 -2.97 -13.88 3.22
CA GLN A 58 -4.26 -13.58 3.84
C GLN A 58 -5.33 -14.62 3.50
N LEU A 59 -5.30 -15.16 2.27
CA LEU A 59 -6.33 -16.05 1.74
C LEU A 59 -6.00 -17.55 1.82
N GLY A 60 -4.83 -17.91 2.36
CA GLY A 60 -4.42 -19.30 2.54
C GLY A 60 -4.37 -20.09 1.22
N ASN A 61 -5.00 -21.26 1.19
CA ASN A 61 -5.02 -22.15 0.03
C ASN A 61 -6.21 -21.91 -0.92
N LEU A 62 -6.75 -20.69 -0.96
CA LEU A 62 -7.76 -20.33 -1.97
C LEU A 62 -7.19 -20.65 -3.36
N GLN A 63 -7.96 -21.35 -4.17
CA GLN A 63 -7.62 -21.71 -5.56
C GLN A 63 -8.86 -21.51 -6.41
N VAL A 64 -8.66 -20.99 -7.63
CA VAL A 64 -9.73 -20.97 -8.64
C VAL A 64 -9.87 -22.33 -9.31
N ASP A 65 -10.99 -22.55 -10.00
CA ASP A 65 -11.19 -23.74 -10.82
C ASP A 65 -10.18 -23.77 -11.98
N SER A 66 -9.85 -24.97 -12.46
CA SER A 66 -8.78 -25.18 -13.45
C SER A 66 -8.98 -24.39 -14.76
N GLU A 67 -10.22 -24.19 -15.14
CA GLU A 67 -10.67 -23.46 -16.32
C GLU A 67 -10.40 -21.95 -16.20
N GLU A 68 -10.33 -21.43 -14.97
CA GLU A 68 -10.03 -20.03 -14.69
C GLU A 68 -8.52 -19.74 -14.73
N ILE A 69 -7.67 -20.76 -14.76
CA ILE A 69 -6.20 -20.61 -14.76
C ILE A 69 -5.70 -20.23 -16.16
N THR A 70 -5.87 -18.96 -16.50
CA THR A 70 -5.36 -18.34 -17.73
C THR A 70 -4.42 -17.17 -17.41
N PRO A 71 -3.45 -16.86 -18.29
CA PRO A 71 -2.62 -15.66 -18.14
C PRO A 71 -3.44 -14.38 -18.01
N GLU A 72 -4.55 -14.28 -18.76
CA GLU A 72 -5.43 -13.12 -18.77
C GLU A 72 -6.16 -12.94 -17.43
N ASN A 73 -6.72 -14.02 -16.87
CA ASN A 73 -7.39 -13.98 -15.56
C ASN A 73 -6.38 -13.67 -14.45
N LYS A 74 -5.21 -14.29 -14.48
CA LYS A 74 -4.12 -14.03 -13.52
C LYS A 74 -3.70 -12.56 -13.56
N SER A 75 -3.47 -12.01 -14.75
CA SER A 75 -3.14 -10.59 -14.93
C SER A 75 -4.28 -9.70 -14.44
N THR A 76 -5.54 -10.01 -14.77
CA THR A 76 -6.72 -9.26 -14.33
C THR A 76 -6.81 -9.22 -12.80
N ALA A 77 -6.62 -10.36 -12.12
CA ALA A 77 -6.67 -10.42 -10.67
C ALA A 77 -5.58 -9.56 -10.00
N ILE A 78 -4.35 -9.60 -10.51
CA ILE A 78 -3.24 -8.74 -10.04
C ILE A 78 -3.60 -7.26 -10.22
N ASN A 79 -4.14 -6.89 -11.39
CA ASN A 79 -4.54 -5.51 -11.69
C ASN A 79 -5.59 -4.97 -10.70
N TYR A 80 -6.64 -5.75 -10.44
CA TYR A 80 -7.68 -5.36 -9.47
C TYR A 80 -7.16 -5.32 -8.03
N ALA A 81 -6.26 -6.23 -7.65
CA ALA A 81 -5.65 -6.22 -6.32
C ALA A 81 -4.83 -4.97 -6.08
N ALA A 82 -3.95 -4.61 -7.02
CA ALA A 82 -3.14 -3.41 -6.95
C ALA A 82 -4.01 -2.15 -6.97
N TYR A 83 -4.94 -2.04 -7.91
CA TYR A 83 -5.86 -0.91 -8.03
C TYR A 83 -6.64 -0.67 -6.73
N THR A 84 -7.29 -1.71 -6.19
CA THR A 84 -8.07 -1.59 -4.96
C THR A 84 -7.20 -1.21 -3.76
N THR A 85 -5.99 -1.76 -3.66
CA THR A 85 -5.05 -1.42 -2.57
C THR A 85 -4.59 0.03 -2.68
N LEU A 86 -4.25 0.48 -3.88
CA LEU A 86 -3.75 1.84 -4.12
C LEU A 86 -4.83 2.91 -3.97
N LEU A 87 -6.08 2.62 -4.31
CA LEU A 87 -7.18 3.54 -4.04
C LEU A 87 -7.40 3.80 -2.55
N ASP A 88 -7.21 2.78 -1.71
CA ASP A 88 -7.29 2.94 -0.26
C ASP A 88 -6.13 3.80 0.27
N LEU A 89 -4.91 3.51 -0.19
CA LEU A 89 -3.69 4.17 0.29
C LEU A 89 -3.51 5.60 -0.26
N PHE A 90 -3.95 5.84 -1.49
CA PHE A 90 -3.73 7.08 -2.23
C PHE A 90 -4.99 7.53 -2.98
N PRO A 91 -6.10 7.83 -2.27
CA PRO A 91 -7.38 8.17 -2.92
C PRO A 91 -7.27 9.38 -3.86
N THR A 92 -6.38 10.33 -3.56
CA THR A 92 -6.12 11.49 -4.43
C THR A 92 -5.49 11.15 -5.79
N GLN A 93 -4.93 9.94 -5.94
CA GLN A 93 -4.29 9.46 -7.16
C GLN A 93 -5.22 8.55 -8.00
N GLU A 94 -6.48 8.39 -7.61
CA GLU A 94 -7.50 7.61 -8.34
C GLU A 94 -7.54 7.87 -9.86
N PRO A 95 -7.47 9.13 -10.36
CA PRO A 95 -7.49 9.37 -11.80
C PRO A 95 -6.34 8.70 -12.55
N ALA A 96 -5.14 8.63 -11.94
CA ALA A 96 -3.98 7.99 -12.55
C ALA A 96 -4.14 6.46 -12.58
N PHE A 97 -4.63 5.86 -11.49
CA PHE A 97 -4.86 4.41 -11.42
C PHE A 97 -6.00 3.95 -12.33
N THR A 98 -7.07 4.74 -12.42
CA THR A 98 -8.17 4.50 -13.36
C THR A 98 -7.68 4.56 -14.81
N GLN A 99 -6.79 5.51 -15.13
CA GLN A 99 -6.20 5.61 -16.46
C GLN A 99 -5.38 4.36 -16.83
N ILE A 100 -4.65 3.76 -15.88
CA ILE A 100 -3.92 2.50 -16.11
C ILE A 100 -4.90 1.39 -16.52
N LEU A 101 -5.97 1.17 -15.75
CA LEU A 101 -6.96 0.13 -16.08
C LEU A 101 -7.63 0.38 -17.45
N GLN A 102 -7.98 1.63 -17.75
CA GLN A 102 -8.55 2.00 -19.05
C GLN A 102 -7.60 1.69 -20.21
N GLN A 103 -6.30 1.95 -20.06
CA GLN A 103 -5.29 1.63 -21.08
C GLN A 103 -5.14 0.13 -21.30
N LEU A 104 -5.36 -0.68 -20.26
CA LEU A 104 -5.37 -2.15 -20.34
C LEU A 104 -6.71 -2.72 -20.84
N GLY A 105 -7.72 -1.88 -21.06
CA GLY A 105 -9.07 -2.32 -21.41
C GLY A 105 -9.81 -3.03 -20.27
N ILE A 106 -9.38 -2.82 -19.02
CA ILE A 106 -10.00 -3.38 -17.81
C ILE A 106 -11.00 -2.37 -17.24
N ASP A 107 -12.18 -2.85 -16.87
CA ASP A 107 -13.20 -2.02 -16.20
C ASP A 107 -12.73 -1.61 -14.79
N SER A 108 -12.67 -0.32 -14.50
CA SER A 108 -12.27 0.17 -13.19
C SER A 108 -13.34 0.02 -12.11
N THR A 109 -14.53 -0.49 -12.42
CA THR A 109 -15.55 -0.76 -11.40
C THR A 109 -15.18 -1.96 -10.51
N ILE A 110 -14.99 -1.68 -9.22
CA ILE A 110 -14.67 -2.69 -8.18
C ILE A 110 -15.84 -3.65 -7.93
N SER A 111 -17.04 -3.34 -8.43
CA SER A 111 -18.24 -4.19 -8.36
C SER A 111 -18.34 -5.24 -9.47
N SER A 112 -17.31 -5.38 -10.31
CA SER A 112 -17.29 -6.39 -11.38
C SER A 112 -17.58 -7.79 -10.84
N THR A 113 -18.46 -8.53 -11.53
CA THR A 113 -18.82 -9.92 -11.20
C THR A 113 -17.90 -10.95 -11.86
N ASN A 114 -16.88 -10.50 -12.60
CA ASN A 114 -15.83 -11.35 -13.15
C ASN A 114 -15.05 -12.02 -12.01
N ILE A 115 -14.77 -13.33 -12.12
CA ILE A 115 -14.08 -14.10 -11.08
C ILE A 115 -12.69 -13.52 -10.77
N ALA A 116 -11.89 -13.17 -11.78
CA ALA A 116 -10.57 -12.58 -11.58
C ALA A 116 -10.62 -11.22 -10.90
N ALA A 117 -11.57 -10.37 -11.29
CA ALA A 117 -11.81 -9.11 -10.58
C ALA A 117 -12.19 -9.36 -9.12
N GLY A 118 -13.07 -10.34 -8.88
CA GLY A 118 -13.47 -10.78 -7.55
C GLY A 118 -12.30 -11.24 -6.69
N ILE A 119 -11.41 -12.08 -7.23
CA ILE A 119 -10.20 -12.57 -6.54
C ILE A 119 -9.26 -11.40 -6.18
N GLY A 120 -8.99 -10.51 -7.14
CA GLY A 120 -8.13 -9.35 -6.89
C GLY A 120 -8.69 -8.43 -5.79
N ASN A 121 -9.98 -8.11 -5.88
CA ASN A 121 -10.66 -7.28 -4.89
C ASN A 121 -10.73 -7.95 -3.51
N LEU A 122 -10.92 -9.27 -3.47
CA LEU A 122 -10.94 -10.05 -2.23
C LEU A 122 -9.56 -10.04 -1.55
N ALA A 123 -8.48 -10.26 -2.31
CA ALA A 123 -7.11 -10.21 -1.80
C ALA A 123 -6.78 -8.85 -1.19
N ALA A 124 -7.05 -7.77 -1.94
CA ALA A 124 -6.81 -6.40 -1.47
C ALA A 124 -7.63 -6.06 -0.22
N LYS A 125 -8.95 -6.30 -0.23
CA LYS A 125 -9.83 -5.96 0.89
C LYS A 125 -9.52 -6.78 2.13
N THR A 126 -9.19 -8.06 1.99
CA THR A 126 -8.83 -8.91 3.13
C THR A 126 -7.55 -8.40 3.79
N LEU A 127 -6.52 -8.10 2.99
CA LEU A 127 -5.28 -7.51 3.48
C LEU A 127 -5.52 -6.17 4.18
N LEU A 128 -6.20 -5.24 3.52
CA LEU A 128 -6.47 -3.90 4.06
C LEU A 128 -7.26 -3.96 5.36
N ASN A 129 -8.33 -4.76 5.42
CA ASN A 129 -9.13 -4.92 6.63
C ASN A 129 -8.31 -5.45 7.82
N ASN A 130 -7.42 -6.41 7.58
CA ASN A 130 -6.50 -6.91 8.61
C ASN A 130 -5.51 -5.83 9.07
N LYS A 131 -5.14 -4.92 8.17
CA LYS A 131 -4.09 -3.92 8.37
C LYS A 131 -4.60 -2.57 8.86
N TYR A 132 -5.90 -2.30 8.83
CA TYR A 132 -6.48 -1.07 9.41
C TYR A 132 -6.33 -0.98 10.93
N THR A 133 -6.23 -2.11 11.62
CA THR A 133 -6.20 -2.19 13.09
C THR A 133 -4.86 -2.67 13.63
N ASP A 134 -3.82 -2.71 12.80
CA ASP A 134 -2.52 -3.28 13.16
C ASP A 134 -1.61 -2.35 13.97
N GLY A 135 -2.10 -1.20 14.41
CA GLY A 135 -1.34 -0.20 15.17
C GLY A 135 -0.69 0.90 14.33
N SER A 136 -0.67 0.79 13.00
CA SER A 136 -0.07 1.83 12.13
C SER A 136 -0.80 3.17 12.16
N ASN A 137 -2.10 3.14 12.49
CA ASN A 137 -3.00 4.29 12.46
C ASN A 137 -3.18 4.91 11.05
N GLN A 138 -3.11 4.09 10.00
CA GLN A 138 -3.22 4.51 8.59
C GLN A 138 -4.47 5.37 8.31
N LEU A 139 -5.65 4.95 8.81
CA LEU A 139 -6.92 5.66 8.57
C LEU A 139 -6.95 7.08 9.15
N ASN A 140 -6.06 7.38 10.10
CA ASN A 140 -5.89 8.72 10.67
C ASN A 140 -4.56 9.35 10.23
N ASN A 141 -4.13 9.09 8.99
CA ASN A 141 -2.91 9.62 8.39
C ASN A 141 -1.64 9.33 9.21
N TYR A 142 -1.58 8.17 9.86
CA TYR A 142 -0.44 7.73 10.66
C TYR A 142 -0.08 8.68 11.81
N THR A 143 -1.06 9.46 12.28
CA THR A 143 -0.89 10.37 13.42
C THR A 143 -0.43 9.63 14.67
N ASP A 144 0.38 10.28 15.50
CA ASP A 144 0.90 9.70 16.74
C ASP A 144 -0.25 9.34 17.69
N THR A 145 -0.26 8.10 18.17
CA THR A 145 -1.21 7.57 19.17
C THR A 145 -0.57 7.35 20.54
N THR A 146 0.75 7.54 20.67
CA THR A 146 1.53 7.28 21.88
C THR A 146 1.70 8.53 22.76
N ASN A 147 1.39 9.71 22.23
CA ASN A 147 1.70 11.02 22.84
C ASN A 147 3.20 11.19 23.14
N TYR A 148 4.08 10.75 22.25
CA TYR A 148 5.52 10.84 22.46
C TYR A 148 5.94 12.30 22.69
N GLN A 149 6.71 12.54 23.75
CA GLN A 149 7.33 13.83 24.03
C GLN A 149 8.85 13.65 24.14
N PRO A 150 9.65 14.44 23.39
CA PRO A 150 11.10 14.41 23.53
C PRO A 150 11.51 14.97 24.91
N VAL A 151 12.58 14.42 25.48
CA VAL A 151 13.13 14.92 26.76
C VAL A 151 13.83 16.26 26.58
N ASN A 152 14.47 16.45 25.43
CA ASN A 152 15.12 17.69 25.07
C ASN A 152 14.17 18.57 24.26
N THR A 153 14.24 19.89 24.48
CA THR A 153 13.61 20.87 23.58
C THR A 153 14.57 21.24 22.46
N TRP A 154 14.07 21.87 21.40
CA TRP A 154 14.90 22.21 20.24
C TRP A 154 16.06 23.15 20.56
N ASP A 155 15.92 23.96 21.62
CA ASP A 155 16.88 24.96 22.07
C ASP A 155 17.66 24.54 23.33
N LYS A 156 17.32 23.41 23.95
CA LYS A 156 17.97 22.96 25.19
C LYS A 156 18.11 21.44 25.29
N ILE A 157 19.36 21.00 25.43
CA ILE A 157 19.71 19.63 25.80
C ILE A 157 19.67 19.51 27.32
N THR A 158 18.67 18.81 27.85
CA THR A 158 18.54 18.46 29.27
C THR A 158 19.20 17.11 29.57
N ASP A 159 19.14 16.16 28.63
CA ASP A 159 19.79 14.85 28.70
C ASP A 159 20.50 14.53 27.37
N PRO A 160 21.85 14.47 27.33
CA PRO A 160 22.60 14.20 26.10
C PRO A 160 22.42 12.77 25.56
N ASN A 161 21.87 11.83 26.34
CA ASN A 161 21.58 10.46 25.88
C ASN A 161 20.19 10.32 25.24
N ARG A 162 19.43 11.42 25.12
CA ARG A 162 18.08 11.42 24.52
C ARG A 162 18.06 12.29 23.28
N TRP A 163 17.20 11.92 22.32
CA TRP A 163 17.05 12.68 21.08
C TRP A 163 16.61 14.12 21.35
N GLN A 164 17.21 15.06 20.62
CA GLN A 164 16.81 16.46 20.58
C GLN A 164 16.18 16.77 19.22
N PRO A 165 14.94 17.28 19.17
CA PRO A 165 14.34 17.71 17.92
C PRO A 165 15.09 18.93 17.36
N ILE A 166 15.43 18.92 16.08
CA ILE A 166 16.08 20.06 15.43
C ILE A 166 15.00 21.04 14.93
N SER A 167 15.22 22.34 15.08
CA SER A 167 14.41 23.37 14.42
C SER A 167 15.06 23.76 13.09
N ILE A 168 14.26 23.79 12.03
CA ILE A 168 14.72 24.12 10.67
C ILE A 168 14.80 25.65 10.49
N ASP A 169 13.96 26.41 11.20
CA ASP A 169 13.87 27.87 11.12
C ASP A 169 13.69 28.53 12.52
N ASN A 170 14.66 28.27 13.40
CA ASN A 170 14.87 28.97 14.68
C ASN A 170 13.61 29.16 15.56
N GLY A 171 12.99 28.04 15.93
CA GLY A 171 11.77 27.96 16.72
C GLY A 171 10.53 27.57 15.91
N ASN A 172 10.58 27.71 14.59
CA ASN A 172 9.58 27.18 13.67
C ASN A 172 10.01 25.78 13.16
N ASN A 173 9.04 25.05 12.60
CA ASN A 173 9.21 23.71 12.01
C ASN A 173 10.13 22.79 12.84
N ILE A 174 9.82 22.68 14.13
CA ILE A 174 10.54 21.78 15.04
C ILE A 174 10.23 20.34 14.64
N GLN A 175 11.29 19.55 14.43
CA GLN A 175 11.16 18.14 14.12
C GLN A 175 10.32 17.41 15.17
N LYS A 176 9.56 16.42 14.72
CA LYS A 176 8.81 15.50 15.57
C LYS A 176 9.28 14.08 15.28
N PHE A 177 9.18 13.20 16.26
CA PHE A 177 9.39 11.77 16.02
C PHE A 177 8.32 11.31 15.04
N LEU A 178 8.74 10.86 13.85
CA LEU A 178 7.83 10.39 12.82
C LEU A 178 7.25 9.04 13.22
N THR A 179 5.92 8.92 13.22
CA THR A 179 5.18 7.69 13.55
C THR A 179 5.71 6.97 14.81
N PRO A 180 5.65 7.56 16.01
CA PRO A 180 6.17 6.94 17.23
C PRO A 180 5.53 5.59 17.56
N GLN A 181 4.28 5.38 17.13
CA GLN A 181 3.54 4.14 17.27
C GLN A 181 4.10 2.98 16.44
N TRP A 182 5.08 3.22 15.56
CA TRP A 182 5.55 2.21 14.60
C TRP A 182 6.14 0.96 15.26
N GLY A 183 6.68 1.09 16.49
CA GLY A 183 7.18 -0.05 17.26
C GLY A 183 6.10 -1.02 17.72
N ASP A 184 4.84 -0.58 17.74
CA ASP A 184 3.68 -1.39 18.13
C ASP A 184 2.93 -1.96 16.91
N VAL A 185 3.40 -1.68 15.70
CA VAL A 185 2.77 -2.17 14.46
C VAL A 185 2.94 -3.68 14.38
N THR A 186 1.82 -4.39 14.22
CA THR A 186 1.81 -5.84 13.99
C THR A 186 2.32 -6.13 12.57
N PRO A 187 3.44 -6.87 12.42
CA PRO A 187 4.00 -7.21 11.11
C PRO A 187 3.01 -7.89 10.17
#